data_AF-A0A8T0D3R3-F1
#
_entry.id   AF-A0A8T0D3R3-F1
#
_cell.length_a   1.000
_cell.length_b   1.000
_cell.length_c   1.000
_cell.angle_alpha   90.00
_cell.angle_beta   90.00
_cell.angle_gamma   90.00
#
_symmetry.space_group_name_H-M   'P 1'
#
loop_
_entity.id
_entity.type
_entity.pdbx_description
1 polymer ?
#
loop_
_entity_poly.entity_id
_entity_poly.type
_entity_poly.pdbx_seq_one_letter_code
_entity_poly.pdbx_strand_id
1 'polypeptide(L)' 'MIESTVKAVLQSTGVEMEALTSVSVAALAVYDMLKSLKKGHIKIGATELLEKHGGSDDITV' A
#
# COMPACT_ATOMS: atom_id res chain seq x y z
N MET A 1 -7.40 -8.89 1.66
CA MET A 1 -5.97 -8.51 1.54
C MET A 1 -5.90 -7.53 0.38
N ILE A 2 -5.23 -6.39 0.55
CA ILE A 2 -5.05 -5.38 -0.51
C ILE A 2 -3.55 -5.34 -0.80
N GLU A 3 -3.18 -5.58 -2.05
CA GLU A 3 -1.79 -5.61 -2.50
C GLU A 3 -1.64 -4.60 -3.65
N SER A 4 -0.48 -3.95 -3.72
CA SER A 4 -0.16 -3.05 -4.83
C SER A 4 1.31 -3.20 -5.21
N THR A 5 1.58 -3.25 -6.52
CA THR A 5 2.93 -3.23 -7.08
C THR A 5 3.10 -1.97 -7.90
N VAL A 6 4.12 -1.17 -7.59
CA VAL A 6 4.45 0.05 -8.34
C VAL A 6 5.81 -0.15 -9.03
N LYS A 7 5.89 0.24 -10.30
CA LYS A 7 7.14 0.22 -11.07
C LYS A 7 7.40 1.61 -11.63
N ALA A 8 8.62 2.10 -11.45
CA ALA A 8 9.10 3.33 -12.07
C ALA A 8 10.38 3.05 -12.85
N VAL A 9 10.52 3.68 -14.02
CA VAL A 9 11.62 3.43 -14.97
C VAL A 9 12.66 4.56 -14.96
N LEU A 10 12.31 5.73 -14.42
CA LEU A 10 13.09 6.98 -14.52
C LEU A 10 13.05 7.77 -13.21
N GLN A 11 13.26 7.11 -12.06
CA GLN A 11 13.32 7.79 -10.77
C GLN A 11 14.66 7.56 -10.08
N SER A 12 15.18 8.64 -9.48
CA SER A 12 16.43 8.65 -8.72
C SER A 12 16.28 8.03 -7.32
N THR A 13 15.04 7.77 -6.88
CA THR A 13 14.69 7.22 -5.58
C THR A 13 13.80 5.98 -5.75
N GLY A 14 13.72 5.15 -4.71
CA GLY A 14 12.74 4.08 -4.63
C GLY A 14 11.30 4.64 -4.65
N VAL A 15 10.35 3.75 -4.95
CA VAL A 15 8.91 4.03 -5.03
C VAL A 15 8.10 3.35 -3.91
N GLU A 16 8.72 3.18 -2.75
CA GLU A 16 8.12 2.53 -1.58
C GLU A 16 6.89 3.31 -1.10
N MET A 17 6.97 4.64 -1.16
CA MET A 17 5.90 5.53 -0.71
C MET A 17 4.68 5.49 -1.63
N GLU A 18 4.89 5.33 -2.94
CA GLU A 18 3.84 5.21 -3.94
C GLU A 18 3.06 3.91 -3.75
N ALA A 19 3.76 2.81 -3.46
CA ALA A 19 3.12 1.53 -3.14
C ALA A 19 2.33 1.61 -1.83
N LEU A 20 2.94 2.08 -0.74
CA LEU A 20 2.27 2.20 0.57
C LEU A 20 1.07 3.14 0.53
N THR A 21 1.18 4.25 -0.20
CA THR A 21 0.09 5.21 -0.38
C THR A 21 -1.05 4.59 -1.19
N SER A 22 -0.74 3.85 -2.26
CA SER A 22 -1.74 3.17 -3.09
C SER A 22 -2.59 2.19 -2.27
N VAL A 23 -1.95 1.30 -1.50
CA VAL A 23 -2.66 0.36 -0.61
C VAL A 23 -3.51 1.09 0.42
N SER A 24 -2.98 2.16 1.02
CA SER A 24 -3.68 2.93 2.05
C SER A 24 -4.94 3.62 1.50
N VAL A 25 -4.84 4.22 0.31
CA VAL A 25 -5.98 4.85 -0.36
C VAL A 25 -7.02 3.79 -0.77
N ALA A 26 -6.59 2.64 -1.29
CA ALA A 26 -7.49 1.54 -1.61
C ALA A 26 -8.21 1.00 -0.36
N ALA A 27 -7.50 0.85 0.77
CA ALA A 27 -8.09 0.45 2.03
C ALA A 27 -9.12 1.47 2.56
N LEU A 28 -8.81 2.76 2.45
CA LEU A 28 -9.73 3.84 2.80
C LEU A 28 -10.96 3.88 1.89
N ALA A 29 -10.81 3.61 0.60
CA ALA A 29 -11.93 3.54 -0.34
C ALA A 29 -12.87 2.37 0.00
N VAL A 30 -12.31 1.19 0.33
CA VAL A 30 -13.10 0.05 0.79
C VAL A 30 -13.79 0.35 2.11
N TYR A 31 -13.11 1.05 3.03
CA TYR A 31 -13.71 1.52 4.26
C TYR A 31 -14.89 2.46 3.96
N ASP A 32 -14.75 3.39 3.01
CA ASP A 32 -15.79 4.33 2.63
C ASP A 32 -17.06 3.64 2.13
N MET A 33 -16.93 2.59 1.33
CA MET A 33 -18.06 1.81 0.81
C MET A 33 -18.77 1.00 1.90
N LEU A 34 -18.04 0.54 2.91
CA LEU A 34 -18.54 -0.38 3.93
C LEU A 34 -18.89 0.31 5.26
N LYS A 35 -18.51 1.58 5.46
CA LYS A 35 -18.76 2.36 6.69
C LYS A 35 -20.25 2.40 7.08
N SER A 36 -21.14 2.32 6.10
CA SER A 36 -22.60 2.35 6.31
C SER A 36 -23.18 1.01 6.75
N LEU A 37 -22.54 -0.12 6.39
CA LEU A 37 -23.01 -1.47 6.68
C LEU A 37 -22.56 -1.95 8.08
N LYS A 38 -21.36 -1.56 8.51
CA LYS A 38 -20.81 -1.93 9.82
C LYS A 38 -20.08 -0.77 10.47
N LYS A 39 -20.85 0.20 10.98
CA LYS A 39 -20.33 1.34 11.75
C LYS A 39 -19.47 0.83 12.92
N GLY A 40 -18.16 1.05 12.86
CA GLY A 40 -17.22 0.79 13.96
C GLY A 40 -16.59 -0.61 14.04
N HIS A 41 -16.99 -1.57 13.19
CA HIS A 41 -16.39 -2.93 13.20
C HIS A 41 -15.30 -3.14 12.15
N ILE A 42 -15.13 -2.21 11.22
CA ILE A 42 -14.11 -2.30 10.17
C ILE A 42 -12.87 -1.57 10.66
N LYS A 43 -11.73 -2.26 10.64
CA LYS A 43 -10.42 -1.69 10.95
C LYS A 43 -9.50 -1.91 9.76
N ILE A 44 -8.80 -0.86 9.35
CA ILE A 44 -7.67 -0.99 8.43
C ILE A 44 -6.51 -1.54 9.27
N GLY A 45 -5.91 -2.64 8.79
CA GLY A 45 -4.79 -3.31 9.46
C GLY A 45 -3.45 -2.58 9.27
N ALA A 46 -2.36 -3.24 9.62
CA ALA A 46 -1.02 -2.74 9.31
C ALA A 46 -0.81 -2.74 7.79
N THR A 47 -0.18 -1.67 7.29
CA THR A 47 0.30 -1.58 5.91
C THR A 47 1.81 -1.78 5.95
N GLU A 48 2.29 -2.78 5.22
CA GLU A 48 3.69 -3.19 5.23
C GLU A 48 4.20 -3.30 3.79
N LEU A 49 5.48 -3.00 3.59
CA LEU A 49 6.15 -3.19 2.31
C LEU A 49 6.63 -4.65 2.25
N LEU A 50 6.19 -5.43 1.26
CA LEU A 50 6.54 -6.85 1.13
C LEU A 50 7.84 -7.06 0.34
N GLU A 51 8.02 -6.30 -0.72
CA GLU A 51 9.15 -6.43 -1.63
C GLU A 51 9.55 -5.07 -2.18
N LYS A 52 10.85 -4.87 -2.32
CA LYS A 52 11.43 -3.75 -3.04
C LYS A 52 12.58 -4.27 -3.89
N HIS A 53 12.47 -4.06 -5.19
CA HIS A 53 13.52 -4.35 -6.14
C HIS A 53 14.11 -3.07 -6.75
N GLY A 54 15.43 -2.91 -6.64
CA GLY A 54 16.18 -1.81 -7.25
C GLY A 54 16.73 -0.74 -6.30
N GLY A 55 17.80 -0.08 -6.74
CA GLY A 55 18.62 0.81 -5.93
C GLY A 55 19.79 0.09 -5.27
N SER A 56 20.49 0.76 -4.34
CA SER A 56 21.63 0.19 -3.61
C SER A 56 21.23 -0.85 -2.54
N ASP A 57 19.96 -0.84 -2.13
CA ASP A 57 19.41 -1.73 -1.10
C ASP A 57 18.18 -2.45 -1.68
N ASP A 58 18.39 -3.71 -2.08
CA ASP A 58 17.33 -4.65 -2.44
C ASP A 58 16.80 -5.28 -1.13
N ILE A 59 15.51 -5.11 -0.86
CA ILE A 59 14.89 -5.57 0.39
C ILE A 59 13.75 -6.50 0.03
N THR A 60 13.92 -7.77 0.37
CA THR A 60 12.83 -8.74 0.48
C THR A 60 12.63 -8.98 1.98
N VAL A 61 11.50 -8.56 2.55
CA VAL A 61 11.18 -8.83 3.97
C VAL A 61 10.60 -10.22 4.17
#